data_AF-A0A4Y3QSV0-F1
#
_entry.id   AF-A0A4Y3QSV0-F1
#
_cell.length_a   1.000
_cell.length_b   1.000
_cell.length_c   1.000
_cell.angle_alpha   90.00
_cell.angle_beta   90.00
_cell.angle_gamma   90.00
#
_symmetry.space_group_name_H-M   'P 1'
#
loop_
_entity.id
_entity.type
_entity.pdbx_description
1 polymer ?
#
loop_
_entity_poly.entity_id
_entity_poly.type
_entity_poly.pdbx_seq_one_letter_code
_entity_poly.pdbx_strand_id
1 'polypeptide(L)'
;MTFGALAAAAAGDAFVGHEVGYIVGLGGTGTLATSCLYFVIALGKLTINVLNTYGGFMSVVTGVSGFRGRRTLSPAGRAAYIAGIMIAGTIVALLGKDSFLSSFKDFLLFLLTAFTPWSAINLVDYYLVAKERYDLPALSDPEGRYGAWRWRALAIYGIGVAAQFPFLATNFYTGPLVAPLGGADISWLVGLAVPAALYWLFAPRDRTLEQVA
;
A
#
# COMPACT_ATOMS: atom_id res chain seq x y z
N MET A 1 0.98 7.36 15.15
CA MET A 1 -0.10 8.04 14.38
C MET A 1 -0.99 8.89 15.29
N THR A 2 -1.40 8.40 16.45
CA THR A 2 -2.25 9.13 17.42
C THR A 2 -1.69 10.48 17.84
N PHE A 3 -0.41 10.57 18.20
CA PHE A 3 0.22 11.84 18.60
C PHE A 3 0.18 12.91 17.50
N GLY A 4 0.53 12.55 16.26
CA GLY A 4 0.48 13.48 15.13
C GLY A 4 -0.93 13.93 14.78
N ALA A 5 -1.92 13.02 14.85
CA ALA A 5 -3.33 13.36 14.64
C ALA A 5 -3.87 14.31 15.71
N LEU A 6 -3.52 14.07 16.99
CA LEU A 6 -3.88 14.96 18.10
C LEU A 6 -3.18 16.32 17.98
N ALA A 7 -1.90 16.34 17.59
CA ALA A 7 -1.17 17.59 17.35
C ALA A 7 -1.81 18.40 16.21
N ALA A 8 -2.15 17.75 15.09
CA ALA A 8 -2.86 18.40 13.99
C ALA A 8 -4.23 18.94 14.42
N ALA A 9 -5.00 18.15 15.18
CA ALA A 9 -6.31 18.57 15.69
C ALA A 9 -6.24 19.74 16.67
N ALA A 10 -5.19 19.79 17.51
CA ALA A 10 -4.99 20.86 18.48
C ALA A 10 -4.45 22.16 17.85
N ALA A 11 -3.68 22.04 16.76
CA ALA A 11 -2.99 23.13 16.10
C ALA A 11 -3.80 23.82 14.99
N GLY A 12 -4.76 23.11 14.39
CA GLY A 12 -5.54 23.61 13.25
C GLY A 12 -4.62 24.04 12.08
N ASP A 13 -4.87 25.24 11.55
CA ASP A 13 -4.15 25.78 10.39
C ASP A 13 -2.65 26.01 10.65
N ALA A 14 -2.22 26.11 11.92
CA ALA A 14 -0.82 26.31 12.27
C ALA A 14 0.06 25.06 12.04
N PHE A 15 -0.55 23.89 11.79
CA PHE A 15 0.18 22.64 11.55
C PHE A 15 0.50 22.42 10.07
N VAL A 16 -0.44 22.75 9.18
CA VAL A 16 -0.35 22.38 7.76
C VAL A 16 0.75 23.21 7.08
N GLY A 17 1.74 22.53 6.50
CA GLY A 17 2.92 23.16 5.88
C GLY A 17 4.06 23.50 6.86
N HIS A 18 3.82 23.34 8.17
CA HIS A 18 4.79 23.60 9.23
C HIS A 18 4.89 22.42 10.21
N GLU A 19 4.56 21.20 9.80
CA GLU A 19 4.34 20.06 10.68
C GLU A 19 5.57 19.74 11.52
N VAL A 20 6.76 19.75 10.89
CA VAL A 20 8.03 19.49 11.57
C VAL A 20 8.36 20.63 12.53
N GLY A 21 8.26 21.88 12.08
CA GLY A 21 8.56 23.04 12.90
C GLY A 21 7.64 23.17 14.11
N TYR A 22 6.35 22.85 13.93
CA TYR A 22 5.35 22.85 14.98
C TYR A 22 5.66 21.81 16.05
N ILE A 23 5.90 20.56 15.66
CA ILE A 23 6.24 19.48 16.62
C ILE A 23 7.54 19.77 17.35
N VAL A 24 8.54 20.31 16.66
CA VAL A 24 9.80 20.68 17.31
C VAL A 24 9.59 21.87 18.27
N GLY A 25 8.75 22.84 17.89
CA GLY A 25 8.41 24.00 18.71
C GLY A 25 7.70 23.65 20.02
N LEU A 26 6.98 22.52 20.08
CA LEU A 26 6.38 22.00 21.32
C LEU A 26 7.43 21.54 22.35
N GLY A 27 8.67 21.26 21.92
CA GLY A 27 9.77 20.77 22.77
C GLY A 27 10.45 21.82 23.65
N GLY A 28 10.04 23.09 23.56
CA GLY A 28 10.62 24.22 24.32
C GLY A 28 11.82 24.90 23.64
N THR A 29 12.34 25.97 24.26
CA THR A 29 13.38 26.86 23.69
C THR A 29 14.82 26.36 23.83
N GLY A 30 15.03 25.17 24.41
CA GLY A 30 16.35 24.59 24.56
C GLY A 30 16.91 24.16 23.20
N THR A 31 18.05 24.73 22.79
CA THR A 31 18.75 24.38 21.55
C THR A 31 19.02 22.88 21.45
N LEU A 32 19.40 22.24 22.57
CA LEU A 32 19.63 20.80 22.64
C LEU A 32 18.35 19.98 22.38
N ALA A 33 17.23 20.34 23.02
CA ALA A 33 15.95 19.65 22.84
C ALA A 33 15.43 19.78 21.40
N THR A 34 15.54 20.98 20.84
CA THR A 34 15.19 21.28 19.44
C THR A 34 16.02 20.45 18.46
N SER A 35 17.35 20.41 18.63
CA SER A 35 18.25 19.63 17.77
C SER A 35 17.99 18.12 17.88
N CYS A 36 17.73 17.60 19.08
CA CYS A 36 17.36 16.20 19.26
C CYS A 36 16.04 15.85 18.54
N LEU A 37 15.02 16.70 18.62
CA LEU A 37 13.74 16.46 17.93
C LEU A 37 13.89 16.49 16.41
N TYR A 38 14.64 17.46 15.86
CA TYR A 38 14.96 17.46 14.43
C TYR A 38 15.71 16.21 14.01
N PHE A 39 16.68 15.77 14.80
CA PHE A 39 17.44 14.55 14.53
C PHE A 39 16.53 13.30 14.54
N VAL A 40 15.64 13.17 15.52
CA VAL A 40 14.68 12.06 15.59
C VAL A 40 13.73 12.07 14.39
N ILE A 41 13.21 13.23 13.99
CA ILE A 41 12.34 13.37 12.82
C ILE A 41 13.10 13.01 11.54
N ALA A 42 14.33 13.50 11.38
CA ALA A 42 15.18 13.18 10.23
C ALA A 42 15.49 11.69 10.16
N LEU A 43 15.83 11.07 11.29
CA LEU A 43 16.09 9.63 11.38
C LEU A 43 14.83 8.82 11.07
N GLY A 44 13.67 9.22 11.59
CA GLY A 44 12.39 8.59 11.27
C GLY A 44 12.05 8.67 9.78
N LYS A 45 12.26 9.83 9.15
CA LYS A 45 12.10 9.99 7.70
C LYS A 45 13.08 9.09 6.93
N LEU A 46 14.31 8.95 7.39
CA LEU A 46 15.30 8.06 6.80
C LEU A 46 14.82 6.60 6.86
N THR A 47 14.33 6.14 8.02
CA THR A 47 13.82 4.78 8.20
C THR A 47 12.68 4.46 7.22
N ILE A 48 11.70 5.36 7.07
CA ILE A 48 10.59 5.17 6.12
C ILE A 48 11.09 5.13 4.67
N ASN A 49 12.04 6.00 4.31
CA ASN A 49 12.63 5.98 2.96
C ASN A 49 13.38 4.68 2.67
N VAL A 50 14.10 4.13 3.66
CA VAL A 50 14.76 2.83 3.53
C VAL A 50 13.73 1.73 3.30
N LEU A 51 12.64 1.70 4.06
CA LEU A 51 11.56 0.71 3.87
C LEU A 51 10.91 0.82 2.49
N ASN A 52 10.62 2.04 2.03
CA ASN A 52 10.05 2.28 0.70
C ASN A 52 11.00 1.80 -0.42
N THR A 53 12.30 2.10 -0.27
CA THR A 53 13.33 1.70 -1.24
C THR A 53 13.50 0.19 -1.27
N TYR A 54 13.50 -0.45 -0.10
CA TYR A 54 13.56 -1.90 0.03
C TYR A 54 12.35 -2.59 -0.61
N GLY A 55 11.14 -2.11 -0.35
CA GLY A 55 9.91 -2.62 -0.96
C GLY A 55 9.91 -2.47 -2.49
N GLY A 56 10.35 -1.31 -2.99
CA GLY A 56 10.53 -1.08 -4.42
C GLY A 56 11.54 -2.04 -5.05
N PHE A 57 12.70 -2.21 -4.40
CA PHE A 57 13.73 -3.16 -4.84
C PHE A 57 13.21 -4.60 -4.89
N MET A 58 12.55 -5.07 -3.83
CA MET A 58 11.96 -6.41 -3.77
C MET A 58 10.89 -6.63 -4.85
N SER A 59 10.07 -5.62 -5.13
CA SER A 59 9.03 -5.69 -6.17
C SER A 59 9.64 -5.82 -7.57
N VAL A 60 10.64 -4.99 -7.88
CA VAL A 60 11.34 -5.01 -9.17
C VAL A 60 12.11 -6.32 -9.36
N VAL A 61 12.85 -6.76 -8.35
CA VAL A 61 13.61 -8.01 -8.43
C VAL A 61 12.69 -9.21 -8.58
N THR A 62 11.60 -9.28 -7.81
CA THR A 62 10.61 -10.36 -7.93
C THR A 62 10.01 -10.41 -9.34
N GLY A 63 9.65 -9.24 -9.89
CA GLY A 63 9.16 -9.14 -11.27
C GLY A 63 10.19 -9.62 -12.30
N VAL A 64 11.41 -9.06 -12.26
CA VAL A 64 12.48 -9.40 -13.21
C VAL A 64 12.90 -10.87 -13.11
N SER A 65 13.05 -11.40 -11.90
CA SER A 65 13.40 -12.80 -11.66
C SER A 65 12.29 -13.75 -12.06
N GLY A 66 11.02 -13.36 -11.90
CA GLY A 66 9.86 -14.13 -12.36
C GLY A 66 9.84 -14.34 -13.87
N PHE A 67 10.21 -13.32 -14.66
CA PHE A 67 10.27 -13.43 -16.13
C PHE A 67 11.58 -14.05 -16.66
N ARG A 68 12.71 -13.87 -15.96
CA ARG A 68 14.03 -14.32 -16.45
C ARG A 68 14.51 -15.65 -15.87
N GLY A 69 13.80 -16.24 -14.92
CA GLY A 69 14.19 -17.49 -14.24
C GLY A 69 15.52 -17.42 -13.46
N ARG A 70 16.12 -16.22 -13.35
CA ARG A 70 17.43 -16.01 -12.72
C ARG A 70 17.23 -15.63 -11.25
N ARG A 71 17.67 -16.51 -10.34
CA ARG A 71 17.46 -16.37 -8.88
C ARG A 71 18.45 -15.43 -8.19
N THR A 72 19.49 -14.94 -8.87
CA THR A 72 20.55 -14.15 -8.21
C THR A 72 20.90 -12.88 -8.99
N LEU A 73 20.78 -11.73 -8.33
CA LEU A 73 21.37 -10.45 -8.78
C LEU A 73 22.72 -10.23 -8.10
N SER A 74 23.70 -9.77 -8.87
CA SER A 74 25.00 -9.35 -8.33
C SER A 74 24.85 -8.12 -7.41
N PRO A 75 25.77 -7.92 -6.44
CA PRO A 75 25.74 -6.74 -5.56
C PRO A 75 25.69 -5.41 -6.32
N ALA A 76 26.44 -5.30 -7.43
CA ALA A 76 26.43 -4.12 -8.30
C ALA A 76 25.06 -3.91 -8.97
N GLY A 77 24.39 -4.98 -9.40
CA GLY A 77 23.03 -4.90 -9.94
C GLY A 77 22.02 -4.40 -8.90
N ARG A 78 22.13 -4.88 -7.64
CA ARG A 78 21.27 -4.41 -6.55
C ARG A 78 21.44 -2.91 -6.29
N ALA A 79 22.70 -2.45 -6.22
CA ALA A 79 23.01 -1.03 -6.03
C ALA A 79 22.45 -0.17 -7.17
N ALA A 80 22.58 -0.61 -8.42
CA ALA A 80 22.04 0.09 -9.58
C ALA A 80 20.51 0.20 -9.55
N TYR A 81 19.79 -0.88 -9.19
CA TYR A 81 18.33 -0.84 -9.03
C TYR A 81 17.89 0.10 -7.91
N ILE A 82 18.54 0.05 -6.75
CA ILE A 82 18.25 0.93 -5.62
C ILE A 82 18.46 2.40 -6.02
N ALA A 83 19.62 2.71 -6.63
CA ALA A 83 19.91 4.06 -7.10
C ALA A 83 18.89 4.54 -8.14
N GLY A 84 18.52 3.68 -9.09
CA GLY A 84 17.51 3.99 -10.10
C GLY A 84 16.15 4.33 -9.50
N ILE A 85 15.67 3.53 -8.54
CA ILE A 85 14.40 3.77 -7.84
C ILE A 85 14.46 5.10 -7.07
N MET A 86 15.57 5.37 -6.37
CA MET A 86 15.73 6.62 -5.61
C MET A 86 15.78 7.85 -6.51
N ILE A 87 16.51 7.78 -7.63
CA ILE A 87 16.59 8.88 -8.61
C ILE A 87 15.21 9.13 -9.21
N ALA A 88 14.53 8.08 -9.68
CA ALA A 88 13.19 8.21 -10.25
C ALA A 88 12.18 8.78 -9.25
N GLY A 89 12.18 8.27 -8.01
CA GLY A 89 11.34 8.80 -6.93
C GLY A 89 11.63 10.27 -6.62
N THR A 90 12.91 10.67 -6.63
CA THR A 90 13.32 12.07 -6.42
C THR A 90 12.84 12.96 -7.56
N ILE A 91 12.96 12.53 -8.82
CA ILE A 91 12.46 13.27 -9.99
C ILE A 91 10.95 13.47 -9.88
N VAL A 92 10.19 12.41 -9.59
CA VAL A 92 8.73 12.49 -9.42
C VAL A 92 8.36 13.45 -8.28
N ALA A 93 9.08 13.40 -7.16
CA ALA A 93 8.86 14.29 -6.03
C ALA A 93 9.12 15.76 -6.38
N LEU A 94 10.20 16.05 -7.13
CA LEU A 94 10.52 17.42 -7.57
C LEU A 94 9.49 17.98 -8.56
N LEU A 95 8.98 17.13 -9.47
CA LEU A 95 7.93 17.51 -10.42
C LEU A 95 6.59 17.76 -9.72
N GLY A 96 6.28 17.03 -8.64
CA GLY A 96 5.03 17.13 -7.90
C GLY A 96 4.99 18.23 -6.82
N LYS A 97 6.08 18.99 -6.61
CA LYS A 97 6.26 19.85 -5.42
C LYS A 97 5.19 20.92 -5.22
N ASP A 98 4.64 21.48 -6.29
CA ASP A 98 3.73 22.65 -6.23
C ASP A 98 2.27 22.27 -5.93
N SER A 99 1.92 20.99 -6.06
CA SER A 99 0.58 20.47 -5.77
C SER A 99 0.63 19.23 -4.88
N PHE A 100 1.78 19.01 -4.22
CA PHE A 100 2.15 17.71 -3.66
C PHE A 100 1.08 17.21 -2.71
N LEU A 101 0.58 18.02 -1.78
CA LEU A 101 -0.32 17.54 -0.75
C LEU A 101 -1.67 17.06 -1.30
N SER A 102 -2.28 17.81 -2.22
CA SER A 102 -3.56 17.41 -2.84
C SER A 102 -3.36 16.22 -3.77
N SER A 103 -2.39 16.29 -4.67
CA SER A 103 -2.09 15.21 -5.61
C SER A 103 -1.66 13.93 -4.89
N PHE A 104 -0.94 14.05 -3.78
CA PHE A 104 -0.52 12.93 -2.94
C PHE A 104 -1.71 12.31 -2.23
N LYS A 105 -2.63 13.12 -1.66
CA LYS A 105 -3.85 12.59 -1.03
C LYS A 105 -4.69 11.81 -2.05
N ASP A 106 -4.91 12.37 -3.23
CA ASP A 106 -5.70 11.69 -4.27
C ASP A 106 -4.98 10.44 -4.81
N PHE A 107 -3.66 10.49 -4.95
CA PHE A 107 -2.85 9.31 -5.28
C PHE A 107 -2.97 8.22 -4.22
N LEU A 108 -2.94 8.57 -2.93
CA LEU A 108 -3.13 7.61 -1.84
C LEU A 108 -4.54 7.01 -1.86
N LEU A 109 -5.59 7.80 -2.14
CA LEU A 109 -6.96 7.30 -2.26
C LEU A 109 -7.11 6.35 -3.46
N PHE A 110 -6.50 6.69 -4.59
CA PHE A 110 -6.43 5.81 -5.76
C PHE A 110 -5.66 4.51 -5.48
N LEU A 111 -4.53 4.61 -4.79
CA LEU A 111 -3.76 3.43 -4.39
C LEU A 111 -4.57 2.56 -3.43
N LEU A 112 -5.28 3.17 -2.49
CA LEU A 112 -6.11 2.47 -1.52
C LEU A 112 -7.28 1.73 -2.19
N THR A 113 -7.88 2.29 -3.24
CA THR A 113 -8.96 1.62 -3.99
C THR A 113 -8.49 0.32 -4.65
N ALA A 114 -7.22 0.24 -5.05
CA ALA A 114 -6.61 -0.99 -5.55
C ALA A 114 -6.14 -1.91 -4.40
N PHE A 115 -5.50 -1.37 -3.36
CA PHE A 115 -4.94 -2.18 -2.27
C PHE A 115 -5.99 -2.84 -1.40
N THR A 116 -7.08 -2.15 -1.09
CA THR A 116 -8.14 -2.63 -0.18
C THR A 116 -8.74 -3.97 -0.63
N PRO A 117 -9.27 -4.11 -1.87
CA PRO A 117 -9.81 -5.38 -2.33
C PRO A 117 -8.76 -6.48 -2.46
N TRP A 118 -7.51 -6.12 -2.82
CA TRP A 118 -6.40 -7.08 -2.85
C TRP A 118 -6.11 -7.64 -1.45
N SER A 119 -6.02 -6.78 -0.44
CA SER A 119 -5.80 -7.18 0.95
C SER A 119 -6.95 -8.05 1.48
N ALA A 120 -8.19 -7.70 1.18
CA ALA A 120 -9.36 -8.49 1.58
C ALA A 120 -9.30 -9.93 1.03
N ILE A 121 -9.02 -10.07 -0.27
CA ILE A 121 -8.88 -11.38 -0.92
C ILE A 121 -7.73 -12.17 -0.30
N ASN A 122 -6.56 -11.55 -0.13
CA ASN A 122 -5.40 -12.24 0.46
C ASN A 122 -5.66 -12.68 1.89
N LEU A 123 -6.32 -11.85 2.69
CA LEU A 123 -6.63 -12.15 4.09
C LEU A 123 -7.61 -13.31 4.20
N VAL A 124 -8.68 -13.30 3.41
CA VAL A 124 -9.65 -14.40 3.35
C VAL A 124 -9.01 -15.67 2.82
N ASP A 125 -8.17 -15.57 1.78
CA ASP A 125 -7.45 -16.72 1.26
C ASP A 125 -6.55 -17.33 2.33
N TYR A 126 -5.74 -16.50 2.99
CA TYR A 126 -4.75 -16.97 3.96
C TYR A 126 -5.40 -17.59 5.19
N TYR A 127 -6.36 -16.90 5.81
CA TYR A 127 -6.92 -17.34 7.09
C TYR A 127 -8.13 -18.28 6.96
N LEU A 128 -9.00 -18.07 5.97
CA LEU A 128 -10.28 -18.80 5.90
C LEU A 128 -10.28 -19.93 4.87
N VAL A 129 -9.61 -19.75 3.73
CA VAL A 129 -9.61 -20.75 2.63
C VAL A 129 -8.42 -21.71 2.76
N ALA A 130 -7.20 -21.19 2.62
CA ALA A 130 -5.96 -21.96 2.70
C ALA A 130 -5.59 -22.33 4.13
N LYS A 131 -6.08 -21.59 5.14
CA LYS A 131 -5.76 -21.79 6.56
C LYS A 131 -4.26 -21.92 6.78
N GLU A 132 -3.50 -20.99 6.19
CA GLU A 132 -2.03 -20.89 6.28
C GLU A 132 -1.26 -22.02 5.56
N ARG A 133 -1.94 -22.91 4.82
CA ARG A 133 -1.34 -24.06 4.13
C ARG A 133 -1.01 -23.75 2.66
N TYR A 134 0.12 -23.09 2.45
CA TYR A 134 0.63 -22.80 1.10
C TYR A 134 1.76 -23.75 0.70
N ASP A 135 1.61 -24.36 -0.47
CA ASP A 135 2.70 -24.97 -1.22
C ASP A 135 3.58 -23.85 -1.80
N LEU A 136 4.74 -23.62 -1.19
CA LEU A 136 5.70 -22.59 -1.61
C LEU A 136 6.36 -22.91 -2.97
N PRO A 137 6.81 -24.15 -3.24
CA PRO A 137 7.33 -24.53 -4.56
C PRO A 137 6.35 -24.24 -5.71
N ALA A 138 5.07 -24.58 -5.54
CA ALA A 138 4.07 -24.39 -6.59
C ALA A 138 3.75 -22.91 -6.88
N LEU A 139 4.09 -21.97 -5.99
CA LEU A 139 3.88 -20.52 -6.25
C LEU A 139 4.78 -19.98 -7.36
N SER A 140 5.93 -20.62 -7.59
CA SER A 140 6.88 -20.22 -8.63
C SER A 140 6.71 -21.01 -9.93
N ASP A 141 5.77 -21.97 -9.96
CA ASP A 141 5.52 -22.84 -11.11
C ASP A 141 4.23 -22.40 -11.84
N PRO A 142 4.33 -21.87 -13.08
CA PRO A 142 3.17 -21.50 -13.88
C PRO A 142 2.21 -22.66 -14.19
N GLU A 143 2.72 -23.89 -14.22
CA GLU A 143 1.94 -25.12 -14.44
C GLU A 143 1.56 -25.80 -13.11
N GLY A 144 2.05 -25.27 -11.99
CA GLY A 144 1.77 -25.77 -10.65
C GLY A 144 0.31 -25.54 -10.23
N ARG A 145 -0.02 -25.99 -9.02
CA ARG A 145 -1.42 -26.00 -8.53
C ARG A 145 -2.12 -24.65 -8.68
N TYR A 146 -1.43 -23.53 -8.49
CA TYR A 146 -2.06 -22.21 -8.56
C TYR A 146 -2.28 -21.70 -9.99
N GLY A 147 -1.61 -22.29 -10.98
CA GLY A 147 -1.57 -21.84 -12.36
C GLY A 147 -0.92 -20.46 -12.52
N ALA A 148 -0.63 -20.09 -13.77
CA ALA A 148 -0.10 -18.76 -14.09
C ALA A 148 -1.08 -17.62 -13.73
N TRP A 149 -2.39 -17.87 -13.85
CA TRP A 149 -3.43 -16.85 -13.64
C TRP A 149 -4.58 -17.40 -12.81
N ARG A 150 -4.84 -16.74 -11.68
CA ARG A 150 -6.00 -17.05 -10.83
C ARG A 150 -7.21 -16.24 -11.28
N TRP A 151 -7.78 -16.57 -12.44
CA TRP A 151 -8.85 -15.79 -13.07
C TRP A 151 -10.05 -15.52 -12.16
N ARG A 152 -10.44 -16.48 -11.31
CA ARG A 152 -11.50 -16.27 -10.30
C ARG A 152 -11.14 -15.15 -9.31
N ALA A 153 -9.94 -15.18 -8.77
CA ALA A 153 -9.45 -14.14 -7.86
C ALA A 153 -9.36 -12.77 -8.54
N LEU A 154 -8.91 -12.75 -9.80
CA LEU A 154 -8.80 -11.53 -10.61
C LEU A 154 -10.17 -10.93 -10.96
N ALA A 155 -11.16 -11.78 -11.27
CA ALA A 155 -12.53 -11.33 -11.50
C ALA A 155 -13.15 -10.75 -10.23
N ILE A 156 -12.97 -11.42 -9.08
CA ILE A 156 -13.45 -10.93 -7.79
C ILE A 156 -12.75 -9.63 -7.38
N TYR A 157 -11.45 -9.52 -7.64
CA TYR A 157 -10.70 -8.29 -7.45
C TYR A 157 -11.27 -7.14 -8.31
N GLY A 158 -11.51 -7.38 -9.60
CA GLY A 158 -12.12 -6.39 -10.50
C GLY A 158 -13.50 -5.96 -10.04
N ILE A 159 -14.34 -6.91 -9.58
CA ILE A 159 -15.66 -6.61 -9.00
C ILE A 159 -15.52 -5.79 -7.71
N GLY A 160 -14.57 -6.13 -6.83
CA GLY A 160 -14.31 -5.39 -5.60
C GLY A 160 -13.82 -3.97 -5.86
N VAL A 161 -12.98 -3.76 -6.88
CA VAL A 161 -12.58 -2.44 -7.35
C VAL A 161 -13.79 -1.67 -7.88
N ALA A 162 -14.58 -2.28 -8.77
CA ALA A 162 -15.78 -1.67 -9.35
C ALA A 162 -16.83 -1.29 -8.30
N ALA A 163 -17.04 -2.13 -7.28
CA ALA A 163 -18.01 -1.93 -6.21
C ALA A 163 -17.68 -0.73 -5.31
N GLN A 164 -16.43 -0.28 -5.29
CA GLN A 164 -16.01 0.89 -4.50
C GLN A 164 -16.39 2.21 -5.16
N PHE A 165 -16.44 2.28 -6.50
CA PHE A 165 -16.68 3.53 -7.22
C PHE A 165 -17.95 4.27 -6.78
N PRO A 166 -19.11 3.61 -6.58
CA PRO A 166 -20.32 4.31 -6.13
C PRO A 166 -20.18 5.09 -4.83
N PHE A 167 -19.23 4.71 -3.96
CA PHE A 167 -19.04 5.23 -2.61
C PHE A 167 -17.75 6.05 -2.45
N LEU A 168 -16.97 6.19 -3.51
CA LEU A 168 -15.66 6.82 -3.49
C LEU A 168 -15.81 8.35 -3.53
N ALA A 169 -15.14 9.05 -2.61
CA ALA A 169 -15.12 10.51 -2.55
C ALA A 169 -13.68 11.04 -2.68
N THR A 170 -13.31 11.39 -3.91
CA THR A 170 -12.01 12.03 -4.23
C THR A 170 -12.22 13.39 -4.89
N ASN A 171 -11.16 14.20 -5.01
CA ASN A 171 -11.25 15.47 -5.74
C ASN A 171 -11.54 15.28 -7.23
N PHE A 172 -11.11 14.16 -7.82
CA PHE A 172 -11.27 13.88 -9.25
C PHE A 172 -12.59 13.17 -9.58
N TYR A 173 -13.13 12.42 -8.63
CA TYR A 173 -14.33 11.61 -8.82
C TYR A 173 -15.11 11.47 -7.52
N THR A 174 -16.40 11.74 -7.59
CA THR A 174 -17.37 11.52 -6.50
C THR A 174 -18.45 10.57 -6.99
N GLY A 175 -18.61 9.44 -6.30
CA GLY A 175 -19.59 8.42 -6.65
C GLY A 175 -21.04 8.86 -6.39
N PRO A 176 -22.02 8.32 -7.14
CA PRO A 176 -23.43 8.69 -7.02
C PRO A 176 -24.05 8.44 -5.64
N LEU A 177 -23.49 7.53 -4.84
CA LEU A 177 -24.00 7.21 -3.51
C LEU A 177 -23.34 8.03 -2.38
N VAL A 178 -22.40 8.92 -2.70
CA VAL A 178 -21.72 9.78 -1.71
C VAL A 178 -22.65 10.88 -1.19
N ALA A 179 -23.41 11.55 -2.07
CA ALA A 179 -24.30 12.64 -1.67
C ALA A 179 -25.42 12.19 -0.69
N PRO A 180 -26.10 11.05 -0.91
CA PRO A 180 -27.05 10.50 0.07
C PRO A 180 -26.44 10.17 1.44
N LEU A 181 -25.12 9.92 1.50
CA LEU A 181 -24.39 9.59 2.73
C LEU A 181 -23.83 10.83 3.45
N GLY A 182 -24.23 12.04 3.03
CA GLY A 182 -23.75 13.29 3.62
C GLY A 182 -22.29 13.61 3.29
N GLY A 183 -21.75 13.08 2.19
CA GLY A 183 -20.36 13.31 1.78
C GLY A 183 -19.35 12.36 2.41
N ALA A 184 -19.78 11.34 3.15
CA ALA A 184 -18.90 10.35 3.76
C ALA A 184 -18.35 9.34 2.74
N ASP A 185 -17.04 9.10 2.77
CA ASP A 185 -16.40 8.02 2.01
C ASP A 185 -16.50 6.70 2.78
N ILE A 186 -17.34 5.78 2.29
CA ILE A 186 -17.48 4.42 2.80
C ILE A 186 -16.92 3.37 1.83
N SER A 187 -16.19 3.80 0.80
CA SER A 187 -15.66 2.91 -0.24
C SER A 187 -14.76 1.83 0.36
N TRP A 188 -13.95 2.17 1.37
CA TRP A 188 -13.07 1.21 2.05
C TRP A 188 -13.82 0.04 2.72
N LEU A 189 -15.02 0.28 3.29
CA LEU A 189 -15.84 -0.79 3.87
C LEU A 189 -16.33 -1.74 2.80
N VAL A 190 -16.81 -1.19 1.69
CA VAL A 190 -17.29 -1.97 0.54
C VAL A 190 -16.14 -2.73 -0.12
N GLY A 191 -15.00 -2.07 -0.27
CA GLY A 191 -13.75 -2.62 -0.78
C GLY A 191 -13.13 -3.71 0.08
N LEU A 192 -13.50 -3.80 1.37
CA LEU A 192 -13.17 -4.94 2.22
C LEU A 192 -14.25 -6.02 2.15
N ALA A 193 -15.50 -5.67 2.40
CA ALA A 193 -16.59 -6.62 2.61
C ALA A 193 -16.96 -7.40 1.33
N VAL A 194 -17.12 -6.70 0.21
CA VAL A 194 -17.54 -7.32 -1.06
C VAL A 194 -16.52 -8.35 -1.57
N PRO A 195 -15.24 -7.99 -1.79
CA PRO A 195 -14.26 -8.97 -2.26
C PRO A 195 -13.97 -10.06 -1.23
N ALA A 196 -14.02 -9.77 0.09
CA ALA A 196 -13.89 -10.80 1.11
C ALA A 196 -15.01 -11.85 1.02
N ALA A 197 -16.26 -11.41 0.97
CA ALA A 197 -17.43 -12.29 0.89
C ALA A 197 -17.44 -13.09 -0.42
N LEU A 198 -17.25 -12.41 -1.56
CA LEU A 198 -17.20 -13.06 -2.87
C LEU A 198 -16.07 -14.10 -2.92
N TYR A 199 -14.88 -13.74 -2.44
CA TYR A 199 -13.76 -14.66 -2.44
C TYR A 199 -14.01 -15.86 -1.53
N TRP A 200 -14.54 -15.65 -0.32
CA TRP A 200 -14.87 -16.75 0.58
C TRP A 200 -15.93 -17.72 0.02
N LEU A 201 -16.89 -17.21 -0.74
CA LEU A 201 -17.97 -17.99 -1.35
C LEU A 201 -17.52 -18.76 -2.60
N PHE A 202 -16.71 -18.13 -3.45
CA PHE A 202 -16.35 -18.66 -4.77
C PHE A 202 -14.93 -19.23 -4.85
N ALA A 203 -14.11 -19.08 -3.81
CA ALA A 203 -12.80 -19.71 -3.75
C ALA A 203 -12.95 -21.24 -3.72
N PRO A 204 -12.24 -21.96 -4.60
CA PRO A 204 -12.23 -23.42 -4.57
C PRO A 204 -11.66 -23.90 -3.23
N ARG A 205 -12.42 -24.73 -2.51
CA ARG A 205 -12.04 -25.29 -1.20
C ARG A 205 -11.21 -26.57 -1.31
N ASP A 206 -11.20 -27.20 -2.49
CA ASP A 206 -10.68 -28.56 -2.69
C ASP A 206 -9.20 -28.62 -3.10
N ARG A 207 -8.33 -27.83 -2.45
CA ARG A 207 -6.87 -27.98 -2.63
C ARG A 207 -6.16 -28.33 -1.33
N THR A 208 -6.86 -29.13 -0.52
CA THR A 208 -6.29 -29.92 0.57
C THR A 208 -5.14 -30.75 0.00
N LEU A 209 -4.06 -30.82 0.78
CA LEU A 209 -2.74 -31.36 0.45
C LEU A 209 -2.73 -32.90 0.24
N GLU A 210 -3.62 -33.45 -0.58
CA GLU A 210 -3.76 -34.90 -0.78
C GLU A 210 -3.07 -35.46 -2.03
N GLN A 211 -2.27 -34.66 -2.76
CA GLN A 211 -1.60 -35.13 -3.98
C GLN A 211 -0.07 -35.21 -3.90
N VAL A 212 0.53 -35.14 -2.70
CA VAL A 212 1.97 -35.36 -2.53
C VAL A 212 2.29 -36.27 -1.33
N ALA A 213 1.45 -37.28 -1.09
CA ALA A 213 1.81 -38.43 -0.26
C ALA A 213 2.21 -39.59 -1.17
#